data_AF-A0A7X3PU34-F1
#
_entry.id   AF-A0A7X3PU34-F1
#
_cell.length_a   1.000
_cell.length_b   1.000
_cell.length_c   1.000
_cell.angle_alpha   90.00
_cell.angle_beta   90.00
_cell.angle_gamma   90.00
#
_symmetry.space_group_name_H-M   'P 1'
#
loop_
_entity.id
_entity.type
_entity.pdbx_description
1 polymer ?
#
loop_
_entity_poly.entity_id
_entity_poly.type
_entity_poly.pdbx_seq_one_letter_code
_entity_poly.pdbx_strand_id
1 'polypeptide(L)'
;YKASLPYGRSGIAVMAISGVDLALWDVLGRAEGKSVCDLLGGRQRDEVRAYATGPDCAWYRDLGFNAHKSSQTRQGSQSADVARILEWAEGARQTLGEDALLMIDAYMSWSPEFALAVAQQLAPFNIYWFEDVLLPDDLDGLAALRPQIHPILLAGGEHEFTARDFDHIARMRALDLWQPDVTWCGGLTAALRIAKLAQAHSIPVVPHRGGEIWGLHFLAAGYGGNLAEMVMGRRGAVRDKLWLGEPQPQEGHLVLPEGPGFGVEVNEELL
;
A
#
# COMPACT_ATOMS: atom_id res chain seq x y z
N TYR A 1 -15.94 -6.60 16.44
CA TYR A 1 -16.62 -6.96 15.18
C TYR A 1 -18.07 -7.43 15.35
N LYS A 2 -18.37 -8.57 16.02
CA LYS A 2 -19.77 -9.08 16.10
C LYS A 2 -20.77 -8.04 16.64
N ALA A 3 -20.41 -7.34 17.71
CA ALA A 3 -21.25 -6.29 18.29
C ALA A 3 -21.45 -5.08 17.36
N SER A 4 -20.50 -4.79 16.47
CA SER A 4 -20.56 -3.67 15.53
C SER A 4 -21.22 -4.00 14.20
N LEU A 5 -21.69 -5.24 13.98
CA LEU A 5 -22.32 -5.64 12.71
C LEU A 5 -23.46 -4.71 12.23
N PRO A 6 -24.33 -4.16 13.09
CA PRO A 6 -25.40 -3.27 12.62
C PRO A 6 -24.94 -1.89 12.15
N TYR A 7 -23.71 -1.47 12.47
CA TYR A 7 -23.25 -0.08 12.28
C TYR A 7 -21.75 0.07 11.92
N GLY A 8 -21.07 -1.02 11.57
CA GLY A 8 -19.61 -0.97 11.51
C GLY A 8 -18.93 -2.06 10.70
N ARG A 9 -19.61 -2.64 9.72
CA ARG A 9 -19.08 -3.73 8.87
C ARG A 9 -17.82 -3.33 8.07
N SER A 10 -17.70 -2.03 7.79
CA SER A 10 -16.66 -1.37 7.00
C SER A 10 -16.41 0.04 7.59
N GLY A 11 -15.39 0.76 7.11
CA GLY A 11 -15.14 2.15 7.50
C GLY A 11 -14.64 2.31 8.94
N ILE A 12 -14.99 3.45 9.55
CA ILE A 12 -14.46 3.94 10.84
C ILE A 12 -14.51 2.87 11.96
N ALA A 13 -15.57 2.08 12.04
CA ALA A 13 -15.68 1.05 13.07
C ALA A 13 -14.65 -0.08 12.90
N VAL A 14 -14.32 -0.46 11.66
CA VAL A 14 -13.29 -1.46 11.38
C VAL A 14 -11.89 -0.85 11.56
N MET A 15 -11.69 0.42 11.20
CA MET A 15 -10.46 1.15 11.51
C MET A 15 -10.20 1.19 13.02
N ALA A 16 -11.23 1.47 13.84
CA ALA A 16 -11.11 1.44 15.29
C ALA A 16 -10.78 0.04 15.83
N ILE A 17 -11.38 -1.02 15.26
CA ILE A 17 -11.02 -2.41 15.58
C ILE A 17 -9.57 -2.69 15.23
N SER A 18 -9.08 -2.16 14.10
CA SER A 18 -7.69 -2.35 13.66
C SER A 18 -6.70 -1.78 14.66
N GLY A 19 -6.93 -0.56 15.16
CA GLY A 19 -6.09 0.04 16.20
C GLY A 19 -6.02 -0.81 17.47
N VAL A 20 -7.17 -1.34 17.93
CA VAL A 20 -7.21 -2.25 19.09
C VAL A 20 -6.50 -3.58 18.79
N ASP A 21 -6.72 -4.17 17.62
CA ASP A 21 -6.07 -5.42 17.20
C ASP A 21 -4.54 -5.27 17.16
N LEU A 22 -4.04 -4.17 16.61
CA LEU A 22 -2.61 -3.88 16.58
C LEU A 22 -2.05 -3.69 17.98
N ALA A 23 -2.72 -2.97 18.88
CA ALA A 23 -2.30 -2.85 20.27
C ALA A 23 -2.27 -4.22 20.99
N LEU A 24 -3.21 -5.12 20.66
CA LEU A 24 -3.23 -6.48 21.21
C LEU A 24 -2.06 -7.33 20.70
N TRP A 25 -1.68 -7.20 19.43
CA TRP A 25 -0.49 -7.85 18.90
C TRP A 25 0.80 -7.30 19.53
N ASP A 26 0.86 -5.98 19.75
CA ASP A 26 2.02 -5.36 20.40
C ASP A 26 2.20 -5.85 21.84
N VAL A 27 1.14 -5.79 22.66
CA VAL A 27 1.21 -6.24 24.06
C VAL A 27 1.50 -7.74 24.18
N LEU A 28 1.00 -8.55 23.24
CA LEU A 28 1.33 -9.98 23.18
C LEU A 28 2.82 -10.18 22.89
N GLY A 29 3.38 -9.48 21.90
CA GLY A 29 4.82 -9.54 21.60
C GLY A 29 5.67 -9.11 22.80
N ARG A 30 5.27 -8.04 23.49
CA ARG A 30 5.93 -7.56 24.72
C ARG A 30 5.86 -8.57 25.85
N ALA A 31 4.71 -9.17 26.10
CA ALA A 31 4.53 -10.18 27.14
C ALA A 31 5.36 -11.45 26.88
N GLU A 32 5.51 -11.83 25.61
CA GLU A 32 6.27 -13.01 25.17
C GLU A 32 7.76 -12.72 24.95
N GLY A 33 8.20 -11.46 25.05
CA GLY A 33 9.58 -11.05 24.73
C GLY A 33 9.95 -11.29 23.25
N LYS A 34 8.98 -11.22 22.34
CA LYS A 34 9.12 -11.54 20.91
C LYS A 34 8.68 -10.37 20.05
N SER A 35 9.29 -10.23 18.87
CA SER A 35 8.76 -9.34 17.86
C SER A 35 7.42 -9.87 17.32
N VAL A 36 6.56 -9.01 16.79
CA VAL A 36 5.31 -9.45 16.14
C VAL A 36 5.63 -10.36 14.95
N CYS A 37 6.66 -10.06 14.15
CA CYS A 37 7.13 -10.96 13.08
C CYS A 37 7.43 -12.38 13.58
N ASP A 38 8.05 -12.54 14.76
CA ASP A 38 8.30 -13.86 15.35
C ASP A 38 6.99 -14.58 15.72
N LEU A 39 6.01 -13.84 16.25
CA LEU A 39 4.67 -14.39 16.52
C LEU A 39 3.94 -14.81 15.24
N LEU A 40 4.25 -14.19 14.10
CA LEU A 40 3.68 -14.51 12.80
C LEU A 40 4.33 -15.72 12.10
N GLY A 41 5.34 -16.34 12.73
CA GLY A 41 6.07 -17.49 12.17
C GLY A 41 7.53 -17.19 11.85
N GLY A 42 8.02 -16.01 12.22
CA GLY A 42 9.43 -15.63 12.07
C GLY A 42 9.74 -14.96 10.74
N ARG A 43 10.88 -14.27 10.75
CA ARG A 43 11.41 -13.52 9.61
C ARG A 43 11.68 -14.45 8.42
N GLN A 44 11.02 -14.18 7.29
CA GLN A 44 11.21 -14.88 6.01
C GLN A 44 12.10 -14.09 5.03
N ARG A 45 12.43 -12.84 5.37
CA ARG A 45 13.29 -11.94 4.58
C ARG A 45 14.04 -11.00 5.52
N ASP A 46 15.33 -10.81 5.28
CA ASP A 46 16.18 -9.95 6.12
C ASP A 46 15.87 -8.47 5.96
N GLU A 47 15.50 -8.08 4.74
CA GLU A 47 15.07 -6.75 4.36
C GLU A 47 13.85 -6.83 3.42
N VAL A 48 13.09 -5.74 3.34
CA VAL A 48 11.95 -5.58 2.45
C VAL A 48 12.25 -4.45 1.48
N ARG A 49 12.19 -4.71 0.17
CA ARG A 49 12.33 -3.65 -0.83
C ARG A 49 11.20 -2.65 -0.64
N ALA A 50 11.52 -1.37 -0.64
CA ALA A 50 10.55 -0.29 -0.47
C ALA A 50 10.31 0.47 -1.78
N TYR A 51 9.14 1.09 -1.88
CA TYR A 51 8.86 2.11 -2.90
C TYR A 51 8.40 3.40 -2.24
N ALA A 52 8.76 4.52 -2.85
CA ALA A 52 8.38 5.83 -2.36
C ALA A 52 7.07 6.29 -3.02
N THR A 53 6.13 6.75 -2.22
CA THR A 53 4.91 7.42 -2.68
C THR A 53 5.03 8.91 -2.39
N GLY A 54 4.97 9.77 -3.41
CA GLY A 54 5.00 11.22 -3.21
C GLY A 54 5.45 12.01 -4.44
N PRO A 55 5.81 13.31 -4.28
CA PRO A 55 6.12 14.17 -5.42
C PRO A 55 7.61 14.22 -5.82
N ASP A 56 8.55 13.80 -4.97
CA ASP A 56 9.97 14.13 -5.11
C ASP A 56 10.83 12.96 -5.61
N CYS A 57 10.65 12.61 -6.88
CA CYS A 57 11.30 11.46 -7.52
C CYS A 57 12.84 11.51 -7.44
N ALA A 58 13.44 12.70 -7.60
CA ALA A 58 14.89 12.87 -7.54
C ALA A 58 15.44 12.60 -6.13
N TRP A 59 14.74 13.05 -5.08
CA TRP A 59 15.11 12.71 -3.72
C TRP A 59 14.96 11.22 -3.44
N TYR A 60 13.94 10.56 -3.97
CA TYR A 60 13.76 9.12 -3.76
C TYR A 60 14.87 8.30 -4.42
N ARG A 61 15.32 8.69 -5.62
CA ARG A 61 16.54 8.14 -6.23
C ARG A 61 17.76 8.28 -5.31
N ASP A 62 17.97 9.48 -4.73
CA ASP A 62 19.10 9.74 -3.84
C ASP A 62 19.08 8.86 -2.57
N LEU A 63 17.89 8.37 -2.17
CA LEU A 63 17.70 7.42 -1.05
C LEU A 63 17.79 5.94 -1.49
N GLY A 64 18.10 5.68 -2.76
CA GLY A 64 18.25 4.35 -3.34
C GLY A 64 16.94 3.66 -3.75
N PHE A 65 15.81 4.37 -3.75
CA PHE A 65 14.56 3.80 -4.28
C PHE A 65 14.69 3.60 -5.79
N ASN A 66 14.28 2.41 -6.25
CA ASN A 66 14.09 2.08 -7.66
C ASN A 66 12.62 1.73 -7.97
N ALA A 67 11.71 2.21 -7.13
CA ALA A 67 10.27 2.06 -7.26
C ALA A 67 9.58 3.32 -6.72
N HIS A 68 8.64 3.87 -7.49
CA HIS A 68 8.04 5.18 -7.23
C HIS A 68 6.57 5.23 -7.62
N LYS A 69 5.71 5.68 -6.70
CA LYS A 69 4.30 5.95 -6.94
C LYS A 69 4.01 7.45 -6.85
N SER A 70 3.27 7.98 -7.81
CA SER A 70 2.84 9.38 -7.82
C SER A 70 1.33 9.51 -7.82
N SER A 71 0.81 10.42 -7.00
CA SER A 71 -0.60 10.79 -7.01
C SER A 71 -0.93 11.64 -8.24
N GLN A 72 -1.86 11.16 -9.05
CA GLN A 72 -2.28 11.74 -10.32
C GLN A 72 -3.81 11.88 -10.37
N THR A 73 -4.39 12.54 -9.37
CA THR A 73 -5.84 12.81 -9.33
C THR A 73 -6.29 13.70 -10.48
N ARG A 74 -7.58 13.64 -10.84
CA ARG A 74 -8.18 14.57 -11.81
C ARG A 74 -8.18 15.99 -11.24
N GLN A 75 -7.59 16.93 -11.97
CA GLN A 75 -7.51 18.34 -11.55
C GLN A 75 -8.12 19.28 -12.58
N GLY A 76 -8.35 18.83 -13.81
CA GLY A 76 -8.88 19.68 -14.85
C GLY A 76 -9.44 18.91 -16.04
N SER A 77 -9.20 19.49 -17.23
CA SER A 77 -9.60 18.84 -18.48
C SER A 77 -8.77 17.57 -18.71
N GLN A 78 -9.36 16.62 -19.43
CA GLN A 78 -8.69 15.37 -19.78
C GLN A 78 -7.35 15.61 -20.48
N SER A 79 -7.27 16.57 -21.41
CA SER A 79 -6.02 16.87 -22.13
C SER A 79 -4.92 17.39 -21.21
N ALA A 80 -5.26 18.26 -20.26
CA ALA A 80 -4.30 18.82 -19.31
C ALA A 80 -3.81 17.75 -18.32
N ASP A 81 -4.73 16.93 -17.79
CA ASP A 81 -4.37 15.85 -16.88
C ASP A 81 -3.50 14.79 -17.57
N VAL A 82 -3.84 14.37 -18.81
CA VAL A 82 -3.01 13.44 -19.59
C VAL A 82 -1.61 14.00 -19.85
N ALA A 83 -1.51 15.28 -20.25
CA ALA A 83 -0.20 15.92 -20.49
C ALA A 83 0.68 15.95 -19.23
N ARG A 84 0.10 16.29 -18.08
CA ARG A 84 0.79 16.30 -16.78
C ARG A 84 1.26 14.90 -16.37
N ILE A 85 0.44 13.88 -16.59
CA ILE A 85 0.79 12.48 -16.27
C ILE A 85 1.93 12.01 -17.18
N LEU A 86 1.91 12.35 -18.46
CA LEU A 86 2.99 12.04 -19.40
C LEU A 86 4.31 12.72 -19.03
N GLU A 87 4.27 14.01 -18.70
CA GLU A 87 5.43 14.75 -18.23
C GLU A 87 6.04 14.11 -16.97
N TRP A 88 5.19 13.70 -16.02
CA TRP A 88 5.65 12.97 -14.84
C TRP A 88 6.29 11.63 -15.21
N ALA A 89 5.67 10.83 -16.07
CA ALA A 89 6.17 9.51 -16.43
C ALA A 89 7.53 9.60 -17.14
N GLU A 90 7.68 10.57 -18.05
CA GLU A 90 8.94 10.86 -18.73
C GLU A 90 10.02 11.28 -17.74
N GLY A 91 9.73 12.26 -16.87
CA GLY A 91 10.68 12.73 -15.86
C GLY A 91 11.08 11.63 -14.87
N ALA A 92 10.13 10.78 -14.46
CA ALA A 92 10.39 9.66 -13.56
C ALA A 92 11.27 8.59 -14.22
N ARG A 93 11.02 8.26 -15.49
CA ARG A 93 11.88 7.32 -16.25
C ARG A 93 13.29 7.85 -16.45
N GLN A 94 13.43 9.12 -16.83
CA GLN A 94 14.75 9.76 -16.95
C GLN A 94 15.52 9.79 -15.61
N THR A 95 14.80 9.90 -14.49
CA THR A 95 15.40 10.00 -13.16
C THR A 95 15.79 8.64 -12.58
N LEU A 96 14.91 7.64 -12.67
CA LEU A 96 15.05 6.34 -12.00
C LEU A 96 15.53 5.21 -12.92
N GLY A 97 15.50 5.43 -14.24
CA GLY A 97 15.87 4.45 -15.25
C GLY A 97 14.71 3.58 -15.74
N GLU A 98 15.02 2.78 -16.77
CA GLU A 98 14.06 1.92 -17.47
C GLU A 98 13.51 0.80 -16.59
N ASP A 99 14.35 0.26 -15.69
CA ASP A 99 14.00 -0.90 -14.86
C ASP A 99 13.23 -0.52 -13.58
N ALA A 100 13.03 0.77 -13.30
CA ALA A 100 12.32 1.20 -12.11
C ALA A 100 10.84 0.77 -12.16
N LEU A 101 10.24 0.45 -11.01
CA LEU A 101 8.79 0.28 -10.95
C LEU A 101 8.14 1.65 -10.83
N LEU A 102 7.32 2.05 -11.81
CA LEU A 102 6.56 3.29 -11.76
C LEU A 102 5.08 2.98 -11.60
N MET A 103 4.45 3.66 -10.67
CA MET A 103 3.05 3.43 -10.30
C MET A 103 2.30 4.76 -10.25
N ILE A 104 1.01 4.73 -10.55
CA ILE A 104 0.14 5.90 -10.47
C ILE A 104 -0.99 5.63 -9.49
N ASP A 105 -1.20 6.56 -8.56
CA ASP A 105 -2.32 6.58 -7.64
C ASP A 105 -3.34 7.62 -8.10
N ALA A 106 -4.56 7.19 -8.38
CA ALA A 106 -5.64 8.03 -8.90
C ALA A 106 -6.62 8.50 -7.82
N TYR A 107 -6.52 7.98 -6.59
CA TYR A 107 -7.36 8.30 -5.44
C TYR A 107 -8.86 8.42 -5.76
N MET A 108 -9.40 7.37 -6.38
CA MET A 108 -10.80 7.15 -6.76
C MET A 108 -11.38 8.22 -7.71
N SER A 109 -10.53 9.00 -8.38
CA SER A 109 -10.96 10.19 -9.13
C SER A 109 -11.12 9.99 -10.64
N TRP A 110 -10.69 8.85 -11.18
CA TRP A 110 -10.72 8.61 -12.62
C TRP A 110 -12.06 7.99 -13.06
N SER A 111 -12.29 7.99 -14.37
CA SER A 111 -13.34 7.20 -15.01
C SER A 111 -12.71 6.11 -15.87
N PRO A 112 -13.45 5.05 -16.26
CA PRO A 112 -12.92 4.00 -17.12
C PRO A 112 -12.35 4.55 -18.45
N GLU A 113 -13.02 5.53 -19.06
CA GLU A 113 -12.60 6.13 -20.32
C GLU A 113 -11.29 6.93 -20.16
N PHE A 114 -11.15 7.64 -19.03
CA PHE A 114 -9.93 8.38 -18.73
C PHE A 114 -8.77 7.43 -18.46
N ALA A 115 -8.98 6.38 -17.65
CA ALA A 115 -7.97 5.38 -17.36
C ALA A 115 -7.47 4.69 -18.63
N LEU A 116 -8.36 4.34 -19.56
CA LEU A 116 -8.00 3.77 -20.86
C LEU A 116 -7.20 4.75 -21.72
N ALA A 117 -7.60 6.01 -21.78
CA ALA A 117 -6.88 7.03 -22.54
C ALA A 117 -5.46 7.27 -21.98
N VAL A 118 -5.30 7.28 -20.65
CA VAL A 118 -4.00 7.41 -20.00
C VAL A 118 -3.14 6.16 -20.25
N ALA A 119 -3.71 4.95 -20.08
CA ALA A 119 -2.99 3.69 -20.33
C ALA A 119 -2.40 3.62 -21.74
N GLN A 120 -3.17 4.03 -22.76
CA GLN A 120 -2.71 4.04 -24.15
C GLN A 120 -1.50 4.96 -24.36
N GLN A 121 -1.53 6.15 -23.76
CA GLN A 121 -0.44 7.11 -23.89
C GLN A 121 0.79 6.72 -23.07
N LEU A 122 0.60 5.98 -21.98
CA LEU A 122 1.67 5.55 -21.09
C LEU A 122 2.35 4.24 -21.50
N ALA A 123 1.91 3.59 -22.58
CA ALA A 123 2.48 2.34 -23.07
C ALA A 123 4.04 2.35 -23.19
N PRO A 124 4.70 3.44 -23.62
CA PRO A 124 6.17 3.48 -23.70
C PRO A 124 6.89 3.50 -22.35
N PHE A 125 6.21 3.84 -21.25
CA PHE A 125 6.84 4.10 -19.95
C PHE A 125 6.78 2.91 -18.99
N ASN A 126 6.31 1.73 -19.44
CA ASN A 126 6.27 0.51 -18.65
C ASN A 126 5.70 0.75 -17.22
N ILE A 127 4.51 1.32 -17.14
CA ILE A 127 3.85 1.57 -15.85
C ILE A 127 3.44 0.23 -15.25
N TYR A 128 3.79 0.03 -13.98
CA TYR A 128 3.56 -1.24 -13.30
C TYR A 128 2.10 -1.41 -12.87
N TRP A 129 1.53 -0.41 -12.20
CA TRP A 129 0.10 -0.41 -11.86
C TRP A 129 -0.52 0.98 -11.89
N PHE A 130 -1.84 0.99 -12.06
CA PHE A 130 -2.71 2.08 -11.64
C PHE A 130 -3.45 1.66 -10.36
N GLU A 131 -3.54 2.57 -9.41
CA GLU A 131 -4.08 2.33 -8.07
C GLU A 131 -5.29 3.21 -7.80
N ASP A 132 -6.31 2.60 -7.17
CA ASP A 132 -7.56 3.24 -6.78
C ASP A 132 -8.11 4.14 -7.90
N VAL A 133 -8.27 3.58 -9.10
CA VAL A 133 -8.71 4.34 -10.29
C VAL A 133 -10.17 4.78 -10.21
N LEU A 134 -11.05 3.88 -9.78
CA LEU A 134 -12.49 4.13 -9.65
C LEU A 134 -12.87 4.15 -8.16
N LEU A 135 -14.15 4.40 -7.88
CA LEU A 135 -14.68 4.24 -6.52
C LEU A 135 -14.56 2.76 -6.07
N PRO A 136 -14.29 2.49 -4.78
CA PRO A 136 -14.20 1.12 -4.27
C PRO A 136 -15.49 0.31 -4.49
N ASP A 137 -16.64 0.98 -4.44
CA ASP A 137 -17.95 0.38 -4.70
C ASP A 137 -18.14 -0.09 -6.15
N ASP A 138 -17.39 0.44 -7.13
CA ASP A 138 -17.54 0.14 -8.55
C ASP A 138 -16.72 -1.07 -9.00
N LEU A 139 -16.96 -2.22 -8.37
CA LEU A 139 -16.27 -3.47 -8.68
C LEU A 139 -16.57 -3.97 -10.11
N ASP A 140 -17.76 -3.71 -10.63
CA ASP A 140 -18.13 -4.05 -12.01
C ASP A 140 -17.32 -3.22 -13.02
N GLY A 141 -17.19 -1.91 -12.80
CA GLY A 141 -16.37 -1.02 -13.60
C GLY A 141 -14.90 -1.40 -13.56
N LEU A 142 -14.37 -1.71 -12.37
CA LEU A 142 -13.00 -2.19 -12.20
C LEU A 142 -12.77 -3.50 -12.95
N ALA A 143 -13.66 -4.49 -12.79
CA ALA A 143 -13.56 -5.78 -13.47
C ALA A 143 -13.62 -5.66 -15.00
N ALA A 144 -14.44 -4.75 -15.53
CA ALA A 144 -14.52 -4.46 -16.96
C ALA A 144 -13.29 -3.71 -17.48
N LEU A 145 -12.74 -2.78 -16.70
CA LEU A 145 -11.56 -1.97 -17.06
C LEU A 145 -10.27 -2.80 -17.05
N ARG A 146 -10.12 -3.68 -16.05
CA ARG A 146 -8.91 -4.47 -15.80
C ARG A 146 -8.28 -5.11 -17.04
N PRO A 147 -9.01 -5.90 -17.87
CA PRO A 147 -8.42 -6.51 -19.06
C PRO A 147 -8.07 -5.50 -20.17
N GLN A 148 -8.65 -4.30 -20.16
CA GLN A 148 -8.48 -3.31 -21.23
C GLN A 148 -7.18 -2.50 -21.09
N ILE A 149 -6.64 -2.37 -19.88
CA ILE A 149 -5.42 -1.59 -19.62
C ILE A 149 -4.17 -2.44 -19.42
N HIS A 150 -4.29 -3.77 -19.46
CA HIS A 150 -3.16 -4.69 -19.40
C HIS A 150 -2.13 -4.33 -20.49
N PRO A 151 -0.81 -4.32 -20.20
CA PRO A 151 -0.12 -4.94 -19.06
C PRO A 151 -0.07 -4.15 -17.76
N ILE A 152 -0.67 -2.96 -17.71
CA ILE A 152 -0.75 -2.20 -16.45
C ILE A 152 -1.72 -2.92 -15.51
N LEU A 153 -1.26 -3.23 -14.29
CA LEU A 153 -2.09 -3.88 -13.28
C LEU A 153 -3.10 -2.89 -12.68
N LEU A 154 -4.29 -3.36 -12.31
CA LEU A 154 -5.15 -2.62 -11.39
C LEU A 154 -4.87 -3.03 -9.94
N ALA A 155 -4.40 -2.08 -9.16
CA ALA A 155 -4.16 -2.21 -7.74
C ALA A 155 -5.20 -1.40 -6.94
N GLY A 156 -5.47 -1.83 -5.71
CA GLY A 156 -6.32 -1.07 -4.79
C GLY A 156 -6.74 -1.87 -3.58
N GLY A 157 -7.71 -1.33 -2.86
CA GLY A 157 -8.30 -1.97 -1.67
C GLY A 157 -7.78 -1.42 -0.34
N GLU A 158 -7.11 -0.26 -0.34
CA GLU A 158 -6.80 0.45 0.92
C GLU A 158 -8.10 0.84 1.65
N HIS A 159 -9.13 1.20 0.89
CA HIS A 159 -10.46 1.55 1.36
C HIS A 159 -11.41 0.35 1.55
N GLU A 160 -10.87 -0.88 1.61
CA GLU A 160 -11.66 -2.12 1.71
C GLU A 160 -11.42 -2.85 3.04
N PHE A 161 -12.45 -3.53 3.54
CA PHE A 161 -12.48 -3.96 4.94
C PHE A 161 -12.73 -5.45 5.11
N THR A 162 -11.92 -6.09 5.95
CA THR A 162 -12.01 -7.50 6.32
C THR A 162 -11.86 -8.47 5.14
N ALA A 163 -11.61 -9.75 5.43
CA ALA A 163 -11.53 -10.76 4.37
C ALA A 163 -12.83 -10.92 3.54
N ARG A 164 -13.97 -10.38 4.01
CA ARG A 164 -15.24 -10.45 3.27
C ARG A 164 -15.23 -9.55 2.04
N ASP A 165 -14.76 -8.31 2.17
CA ASP A 165 -14.79 -7.37 1.06
C ASP A 165 -13.75 -7.79 0.01
N PHE A 166 -12.58 -8.27 0.45
CA PHE A 166 -11.59 -8.90 -0.44
C PHE A 166 -12.08 -10.20 -1.12
N ASP A 167 -12.93 -11.01 -0.48
CA ASP A 167 -13.59 -12.16 -1.14
C ASP A 167 -14.56 -11.70 -2.24
N HIS A 168 -15.24 -10.57 -2.03
CA HIS A 168 -16.09 -9.98 -3.06
C HIS A 168 -15.26 -9.48 -4.26
N ILE A 169 -14.17 -8.75 -4.00
CA ILE A 169 -13.22 -8.30 -5.02
C ILE A 169 -12.67 -9.49 -5.82
N ALA A 170 -12.30 -10.59 -5.16
CA ALA A 170 -11.80 -11.80 -5.81
C ALA A 170 -12.84 -12.41 -6.76
N ARG A 171 -14.09 -12.54 -6.31
CA ARG A 171 -15.20 -13.11 -7.11
C ARG A 171 -15.54 -12.26 -8.32
N MET A 172 -15.53 -10.93 -8.14
CA MET A 172 -15.75 -9.97 -9.22
C MET A 172 -14.56 -9.88 -10.17
N ARG A 173 -13.39 -10.36 -9.76
CA ARG A 173 -12.12 -10.22 -10.50
C ARG A 173 -11.80 -8.73 -10.76
N ALA A 174 -12.07 -7.87 -9.79
CA ALA A 174 -11.96 -6.43 -9.95
C ALA A 174 -10.51 -5.92 -9.96
N LEU A 175 -9.62 -6.56 -9.20
CA LEU A 175 -8.23 -6.12 -9.03
C LEU A 175 -7.22 -7.24 -9.39
N ASP A 176 -6.02 -6.84 -9.81
CA ASP A 176 -4.87 -7.72 -10.03
C ASP A 176 -3.93 -7.77 -8.82
N LEU A 177 -3.93 -6.72 -7.99
CA LEU A 177 -3.10 -6.60 -6.78
C LEU A 177 -3.92 -5.98 -5.64
N TRP A 178 -3.75 -6.50 -4.42
CA TRP A 178 -4.50 -6.03 -3.24
C TRP A 178 -3.62 -5.21 -2.29
N GLN A 179 -4.17 -4.11 -1.79
CA GLN A 179 -3.45 -3.15 -0.95
C GLN A 179 -4.19 -2.83 0.36
N PRO A 180 -4.54 -3.83 1.19
CA PRO A 180 -5.19 -3.55 2.46
C PRO A 180 -4.32 -2.62 3.32
N ASP A 181 -4.91 -1.56 3.87
CA ASP A 181 -4.26 -0.81 4.94
C ASP A 181 -4.43 -1.59 6.26
N VAL A 182 -3.32 -2.00 6.88
CA VAL A 182 -3.33 -2.81 8.10
C VAL A 182 -3.96 -2.06 9.29
N THR A 183 -3.90 -0.73 9.28
CA THR A 183 -4.54 0.14 10.28
C THR A 183 -6.02 0.38 10.00
N TRP A 184 -6.55 -0.04 8.84
CA TRP A 184 -7.96 0.17 8.47
C TRP A 184 -8.76 -1.12 8.27
N CYS A 185 -8.18 -2.14 7.63
CA CYS A 185 -8.89 -3.32 7.13
C CYS A 185 -9.41 -4.28 8.21
N GLY A 186 -9.11 -4.03 9.48
CA GLY A 186 -9.49 -4.85 10.64
C GLY A 186 -8.30 -5.31 11.48
N GLY A 187 -7.12 -4.73 11.27
CA GLY A 187 -5.89 -5.04 11.98
C GLY A 187 -5.08 -6.15 11.34
N LEU A 188 -3.97 -6.49 11.97
CA LEU A 188 -3.09 -7.58 11.54
C LEU A 188 -3.83 -8.92 11.48
N THR A 189 -4.74 -9.19 12.42
CA THR A 189 -5.57 -10.40 12.40
C THR A 189 -6.44 -10.50 11.15
N ALA A 190 -6.99 -9.38 10.66
CA ALA A 190 -7.76 -9.35 9.42
C ALA A 190 -6.84 -9.45 8.20
N ALA A 191 -5.72 -8.71 8.20
CA ALA A 191 -4.72 -8.75 7.14
C ALA A 191 -4.19 -10.17 6.87
N LEU A 192 -3.93 -10.98 7.91
CA LEU A 192 -3.53 -12.38 7.76
C LEU A 192 -4.60 -13.24 7.06
N ARG A 193 -5.88 -12.97 7.30
CA ARG A 193 -6.98 -13.67 6.61
C ARG A 193 -7.09 -13.23 5.16
N ILE A 194 -6.89 -11.94 4.89
CA ILE A 194 -6.85 -11.39 3.54
C ILE A 194 -5.68 -12.00 2.76
N ALA A 195 -4.49 -12.09 3.35
CA ALA A 195 -3.31 -12.73 2.76
C ALA A 195 -3.57 -14.18 2.36
N LYS A 196 -4.17 -14.97 3.26
CA LYS A 196 -4.53 -16.36 3.01
C LYS A 196 -5.54 -16.50 1.87
N LEU A 197 -6.52 -15.60 1.81
CA LEU A 197 -7.49 -15.55 0.73
C LEU A 197 -6.81 -15.18 -0.60
N ALA A 198 -5.95 -14.17 -0.60
CA ALA A 198 -5.19 -13.74 -1.77
C ALA A 198 -4.34 -14.88 -2.34
N GLN A 199 -3.67 -15.64 -1.46
CA GLN A 199 -2.91 -16.85 -1.84
C GLN A 199 -3.80 -17.88 -2.54
N ALA A 200 -5.01 -18.14 -2.04
CA ALA A 200 -5.95 -19.08 -2.66
C ALA A 200 -6.40 -18.64 -4.06
N HIS A 201 -6.40 -17.33 -4.33
CA HIS A 201 -6.72 -16.73 -5.63
C HIS A 201 -5.49 -16.39 -6.49
N SER A 202 -4.27 -16.67 -6.01
CA SER A 202 -3.02 -16.25 -6.66
C SER A 202 -2.93 -14.74 -6.92
N ILE A 203 -3.45 -13.93 -5.98
CA ILE A 203 -3.42 -12.47 -6.05
C ILE A 203 -2.30 -11.95 -5.14
N PRO A 204 -1.36 -11.13 -5.64
CA PRO A 204 -0.35 -10.48 -4.82
C PRO A 204 -0.96 -9.47 -3.83
N VAL A 205 -0.33 -9.34 -2.67
CA VAL A 205 -0.70 -8.38 -1.62
C VAL A 205 0.48 -7.45 -1.35
N VAL A 206 0.28 -6.14 -1.50
CA VAL A 206 1.25 -5.08 -1.15
C VAL A 206 0.49 -4.07 -0.30
N PRO A 207 0.52 -4.17 1.04
CA PRO A 207 -0.29 -3.32 1.91
C PRO A 207 -0.07 -1.83 1.65
N HIS A 208 -1.14 -1.04 1.65
CA HIS A 208 -1.04 0.41 1.72
C HIS A 208 -0.27 0.80 2.99
N ARG A 209 0.69 1.73 2.85
CA ARG A 209 1.66 2.10 3.89
C ARG A 209 2.39 0.90 4.49
N GLY A 210 2.66 -0.12 3.67
CA GLY A 210 3.30 -1.38 4.11
C GLY A 210 4.70 -1.24 4.68
N GLY A 211 5.38 -0.10 4.50
CA GLY A 211 6.65 0.23 5.14
C GLY A 211 6.53 0.70 6.59
N GLU A 212 5.33 1.06 7.05
CA GLU A 212 5.09 1.30 8.46
C GLU A 212 5.19 0.00 9.25
N ILE A 213 5.59 0.11 10.50
CA ILE A 213 5.91 -1.03 11.38
C ILE A 213 4.83 -2.12 11.39
N TRP A 214 3.54 -1.77 11.31
CA TRP A 214 2.46 -2.75 11.26
C TRP A 214 2.52 -3.63 10.00
N GLY A 215 2.62 -2.98 8.84
CA GLY A 215 2.72 -3.64 7.54
C GLY A 215 4.09 -4.30 7.33
N LEU A 216 5.16 -3.71 7.87
CA LEU A 216 6.51 -4.20 7.69
C LEU A 216 6.72 -5.54 8.42
N HIS A 217 6.18 -5.70 9.64
CA HIS A 217 6.19 -7.00 10.34
C HIS A 217 5.42 -8.07 9.56
N PHE A 218 4.27 -7.70 8.98
CA PHE A 218 3.48 -8.59 8.12
C PHE A 218 4.24 -9.01 6.85
N LEU A 219 4.87 -8.05 6.17
CA LEU A 219 5.68 -8.29 4.99
C LEU A 219 6.89 -9.16 5.35
N ALA A 220 7.68 -8.77 6.35
CA ALA A 220 8.88 -9.50 6.76
C ALA A 220 8.61 -10.97 7.13
N ALA A 221 7.43 -11.27 7.67
CA ALA A 221 6.97 -12.63 7.99
C ALA A 221 6.48 -13.44 6.77
N GLY A 222 6.48 -12.85 5.57
CA GLY A 222 6.21 -13.58 4.31
C GLY A 222 4.77 -13.50 3.80
N TYR A 223 3.88 -12.73 4.42
CA TYR A 223 2.45 -12.74 4.07
C TYR A 223 2.06 -11.84 2.89
N GLY A 224 2.96 -10.98 2.42
CA GLY A 224 2.77 -10.15 1.23
C GLY A 224 3.98 -10.18 0.30
N GLY A 225 3.89 -9.44 -0.80
CA GLY A 225 4.98 -9.24 -1.76
C GLY A 225 6.23 -8.63 -1.13
N ASN A 226 7.36 -8.74 -1.81
CA ASN A 226 8.59 -8.05 -1.39
C ASN A 226 8.58 -6.60 -1.92
N LEU A 227 7.60 -5.82 -1.43
CA LEU A 227 7.44 -4.42 -1.78
C LEU A 227 6.70 -3.72 -0.64
N ALA A 228 7.30 -2.69 -0.06
CA ALA A 228 6.76 -1.96 1.09
C ALA A 228 6.55 -0.48 0.73
N GLU A 229 5.33 0.01 0.90
CA GLU A 229 5.04 1.42 0.63
C GLU A 229 5.57 2.33 1.71
N MET A 230 6.35 3.34 1.31
CA MET A 230 6.72 4.47 2.14
C MET A 230 6.04 5.72 1.60
N VAL A 231 5.07 6.28 2.34
CA VAL A 231 4.51 7.59 2.00
C VAL A 231 5.56 8.64 2.34
N MET A 232 6.20 9.16 1.31
CA MET A 232 7.27 10.13 1.38
C MET A 232 6.75 11.55 1.15
N GLY A 233 7.34 12.49 1.87
CA GLY A 233 6.98 13.90 1.76
C GLY A 233 7.78 14.58 0.67
N ARG A 234 8.00 15.88 0.87
CA ARG A 234 9.03 16.64 0.15
C ARG A 234 10.32 16.62 0.98
N ARG A 235 11.47 16.69 0.30
CA ARG A 235 12.76 16.76 0.98
C ARG A 235 12.79 17.93 1.98
N GLY A 236 13.16 17.64 3.22
CA GLY A 236 13.27 18.64 4.29
C GLY A 236 11.94 19.12 4.88
N ALA A 237 10.80 18.54 4.49
CA ALA A 237 9.54 18.80 5.17
C ALA A 237 9.59 18.32 6.62
N VAL A 238 9.05 19.12 7.54
CA VAL A 238 8.88 18.72 8.94
C VAL A 238 7.85 17.58 8.99
N ARG A 239 8.17 16.55 9.74
CA ARG A 239 7.30 15.40 10.00
C ARG A 239 7.23 15.16 11.49
N ASP A 240 6.03 14.89 11.98
CA ASP A 240 5.85 14.44 13.36
C ASP A 240 6.52 13.09 13.52
N LYS A 241 7.36 12.97 14.55
CA LYS A 241 8.02 11.72 14.90
C LYS A 241 7.18 11.00 15.95
N LEU A 242 6.08 10.38 15.51
CA LEU A 242 5.16 9.69 16.42
C LEU A 242 5.80 8.46 17.09
N TRP A 243 6.62 7.72 16.34
CA TRP A 243 7.23 6.48 16.79
C TRP A 243 8.76 6.62 16.90
N LEU A 244 9.30 6.37 18.09
CA LEU A 244 10.72 6.20 18.30
C LEU A 244 11.12 4.78 17.87
N GLY A 245 12.20 4.66 17.08
CA GLY A 245 12.64 3.38 16.52
C GLY A 245 12.00 3.02 15.19
N GLU A 246 11.16 3.88 14.60
CA GLU A 246 10.59 3.65 13.28
C GLU A 246 11.69 3.51 12.22
N PRO A 247 11.70 2.40 11.45
CA PRO A 247 12.75 2.14 10.48
C PRO A 247 12.72 3.19 9.37
N GLN A 248 13.90 3.59 8.94
CA GLN A 248 14.09 4.47 7.79
C GLN A 248 14.64 3.67 6.62
N PRO A 249 14.26 4.00 5.38
CA PRO A 249 14.78 3.31 4.21
C PRO A 249 16.30 3.52 4.09
N GLN A 250 17.01 2.43 3.82
CA GLN A 250 18.44 2.41 3.54
C GLN A 250 18.63 1.77 2.16
N GLU A 251 19.18 2.51 1.20
CA GLU A 251 19.36 2.05 -0.19
C GLU A 251 18.06 1.44 -0.78
N GLY A 252 16.92 2.10 -0.54
CA GLY A 252 15.61 1.63 -1.02
C GLY A 252 15.04 0.40 -0.31
N HIS A 253 15.60 -0.04 0.82
CA HIS A 253 15.15 -1.21 1.59
C HIS A 253 14.83 -0.84 3.04
N LEU A 254 13.93 -1.60 3.66
CA LEU A 254 13.55 -1.48 5.07
C LEU A 254 13.96 -2.74 5.83
N VAL A 255 14.55 -2.54 7.00
CA VAL A 255 14.86 -3.61 7.96
C VAL A 255 13.96 -3.44 9.17
N LEU A 256 13.44 -4.55 9.68
CA LEU A 256 12.64 -4.52 10.90
C LEU A 256 13.47 -4.02 12.09
N PRO A 257 12.90 -3.14 12.93
CA PRO A 257 13.54 -2.79 14.19
C PRO A 257 13.65 -4.02 15.10
N GLU A 258 14.68 -4.03 15.95
CA GLU A 258 14.86 -5.05 16.98
C GLU A 258 13.94 -4.79 18.18
N GLY A 259 13.67 -5.84 18.95
CA GLY A 259 12.90 -5.75 20.20
C GLY A 259 11.50 -6.35 20.10
N PRO A 260 10.79 -6.39 21.25
CA PRO A 260 9.50 -7.05 21.34
C PRO A 260 8.35 -6.18 20.80
N GLY A 261 7.20 -6.81 20.57
CA GLY A 261 6.05 -6.11 19.98
C GLY A 261 6.38 -5.67 18.55
N PHE A 262 5.98 -4.47 18.17
CA PHE A 262 6.37 -3.91 16.88
C PHE A 262 7.76 -3.26 16.87
N GLY A 263 8.48 -3.25 18.00
CA GLY A 263 9.85 -2.72 18.08
C GLY A 263 9.94 -1.19 18.05
N VAL A 264 8.86 -0.50 18.43
CA VAL A 264 8.80 0.97 18.51
C VAL A 264 8.17 1.43 19.82
N GLU A 265 8.47 2.66 20.21
CA GLU A 265 7.88 3.33 21.37
C GLU A 265 7.15 4.61 20.93
N VAL A 266 6.09 4.98 21.65
CA VAL A 266 5.42 6.27 21.43
C VAL A 266 6.38 7.40 21.80
N ASN A 267 6.45 8.44 20.98
CA ASN A 267 7.16 9.65 21.35
C ASN A 267 6.33 10.48 22.34
N GLU A 268 6.65 10.35 23.63
CA GLU A 268 5.95 11.06 24.71
C GLU A 268 6.08 12.59 24.64
N GLU A 269 7.04 13.14 23.87
CA GLU A 269 7.14 14.59 23.66
C GLU A 269 5.97 15.17 22.85
N LEU A 270 5.17 14.31 22.19
CA LEU A 270 4.00 14.68 21.40
C LEU A 270 2.67 14.50 22.15
N LEU A 271 2.69 14.08 23.42
CA LEU A 271 1.52 13.93 24.29
C LEU A 271 1.32 15.16 25.19
#